data_AF-A0A1F8KRP4-F1
#
_entry.id   AF-A0A1F8KRP4-F1
#
_cell.length_a   1.000
_cell.length_b   1.000
_cell.length_c   1.000
_cell.angle_alpha   90.00
_cell.angle_beta   90.00
_cell.angle_gamma   90.00
#
_symmetry.space_group_name_H-M   'P 1'
#
loop_
_entity.id
_entity.type
_entity.pdbx_description
1 polymer ?
#
loop_
_entity_poly.entity_id
_entity_poly.type
_entity_poly.pdbx_seq_one_letter_code
_entity_poly.pdbx_strand_id
1 'polypeptide(L)'
;MEKVTFGIHWLAFTIHAPRDQAFNIYDILLKDRFGEMVEMGHGGRGFKEIWHSLMEFKIYLNPVQEDREYFHYEIPGQACELISWDYFHALGVLLESNYKDAYNFTRLDFAFDNLGFTPEQAEQEIIENNIRTLGKRENLVVHKSPLGKRDNGEIGTYTVEFGLREADRRIRIYNKRGYTRLEIETRDFRAQIIAQDLLLAEDVSKWFSISIGHLRDYIDFYTDWWQEFISGEARAWATIGDAKELTVTRMVNWLDRQVMPALSVAIDILPPEAIDKLIKRGRSRRGAKYDNLLENMGK
;
A
#
# COMPACT_ATOMS: atom_id res chain seq x y z
N MET A 1 12.78 21.42 9.78
CA MET A 1 12.18 20.08 9.91
C MET A 1 11.31 19.85 8.69
N GLU A 2 11.41 18.70 8.03
CA GLU A 2 10.48 18.36 6.95
C GLU A 2 9.06 18.26 7.52
N LYS A 3 8.05 18.67 6.74
CA LYS A 3 6.66 18.63 7.19
C LYS A 3 6.18 17.17 7.19
N VAL A 4 5.51 16.74 8.26
CA VAL A 4 4.87 15.43 8.34
C VAL A 4 3.88 15.28 7.19
N THR A 5 3.92 14.13 6.52
CA THR A 5 2.96 13.77 5.48
C THR A 5 2.16 12.54 5.88
N PHE A 6 0.89 12.53 5.47
CA PHE A 6 -0.06 11.48 5.79
C PHE A 6 -0.66 10.90 4.50
N GLY A 7 -0.88 9.58 4.48
CA GLY A 7 -1.37 8.85 3.32
C GLY A 7 -2.04 7.52 3.70
N ILE A 8 -3.05 7.09 2.94
CA ILE A 8 -3.48 5.68 2.95
C ILE A 8 -2.38 4.85 2.29
N HIS A 9 -1.98 3.76 2.93
CA HIS A 9 -0.91 2.86 2.48
C HIS A 9 -1.38 1.42 2.21
N TRP A 10 -2.65 1.11 2.46
CA TRP A 10 -3.29 -0.11 1.99
C TRP A 10 -4.80 0.06 2.13
N LEU A 11 -5.56 -0.43 1.16
CA LEU A 11 -7.01 -0.54 1.29
C LEU A 11 -7.48 -1.88 0.73
N ALA A 12 -8.25 -2.63 1.50
CA ALA A 12 -8.92 -3.83 1.03
C ALA A 12 -10.36 -3.88 1.51
N PHE A 13 -11.27 -4.27 0.64
CA PHE A 13 -12.69 -4.34 0.95
C PHE A 13 -13.39 -5.40 0.11
N THR A 14 -14.47 -5.93 0.66
CA THR A 14 -15.33 -6.93 0.04
C THR A 14 -16.69 -6.32 -0.22
N ILE A 15 -17.29 -6.63 -1.37
CA ILE A 15 -18.68 -6.27 -1.68
C ILE A 15 -19.46 -7.52 -2.04
N HIS A 16 -20.59 -7.70 -1.36
CA HIS A 16 -21.56 -8.77 -1.61
C HIS A 16 -22.53 -8.35 -2.71
N ALA A 17 -22.07 -8.45 -3.95
CA ALA A 17 -22.83 -8.09 -5.15
C ALA A 17 -22.40 -8.99 -6.33
N PRO A 18 -23.19 -9.01 -7.43
CA PRO A 18 -22.84 -9.75 -8.63
C PRO A 18 -21.47 -9.40 -9.19
N ARG A 19 -20.75 -10.39 -9.72
CA ARG A 19 -19.40 -10.26 -10.30
C ARG A 19 -19.24 -9.06 -11.22
N ASP A 20 -20.21 -8.80 -12.11
CA ASP A 20 -20.11 -7.74 -13.11
C ASP A 20 -20.00 -6.35 -12.49
N GLN A 21 -20.52 -6.17 -11.26
CA GLN A 21 -20.39 -4.93 -10.52
C GLN A 21 -18.95 -4.63 -10.09
N ALA A 22 -18.10 -5.66 -9.97
CA ALA A 22 -16.69 -5.45 -9.67
C ALA A 22 -16.05 -4.58 -10.74
N PHE A 23 -16.16 -4.95 -12.02
CA PHE A 23 -15.53 -4.18 -13.09
C PHE A 23 -16.18 -2.81 -13.29
N ASN A 24 -17.48 -2.66 -13.05
CA ASN A 24 -18.14 -1.35 -13.15
C ASN A 24 -17.54 -0.33 -12.17
N ILE A 25 -17.31 -0.71 -10.91
CA ILE A 25 -16.71 0.18 -9.91
C ILE A 25 -15.28 0.56 -10.34
N TYR A 26 -14.51 -0.41 -10.81
CA TYR A 26 -13.15 -0.19 -11.29
C TYR A 26 -13.12 0.76 -12.50
N ASP A 27 -13.97 0.52 -13.48
CA ASP A 27 -14.05 1.31 -14.71
C ASP A 27 -14.45 2.76 -14.44
N ILE A 28 -15.38 2.98 -13.51
CA ILE A 28 -15.86 4.32 -13.16
C ILE A 28 -14.81 5.12 -12.37
N LEU A 29 -14.08 4.49 -11.44
CA LEU A 29 -13.24 5.21 -10.48
C LEU A 29 -11.73 5.10 -10.73
N LEU A 30 -11.25 4.02 -11.33
CA LEU A 30 -9.85 3.60 -11.16
C LEU A 30 -9.15 3.24 -12.48
N LYS A 31 -9.89 2.85 -13.51
CA LYS A 31 -9.36 2.42 -14.80
C LYS A 31 -8.47 3.46 -15.47
N ASP A 32 -8.88 4.73 -15.49
CA ASP A 32 -8.08 5.80 -16.10
C ASP A 32 -6.68 5.92 -15.49
N ARG A 33 -6.53 5.52 -14.22
CA ARG A 33 -5.28 5.59 -13.48
C ARG A 33 -4.48 4.29 -13.58
N PHE A 34 -5.13 3.14 -13.46
CA PHE A 34 -4.45 1.86 -13.33
C PHE A 34 -4.47 1.01 -14.61
N GLY A 35 -5.11 1.49 -15.68
CA GLY A 35 -5.20 0.80 -16.97
C GLY A 35 -6.23 -0.33 -16.97
N GLU A 36 -6.22 -1.15 -18.01
CA GLU A 36 -7.13 -2.31 -18.10
C GLU A 36 -6.80 -3.38 -17.06
N MET A 37 -7.81 -4.16 -16.68
CA MET A 37 -7.63 -5.34 -15.85
C MET A 37 -7.23 -6.55 -16.70
N VAL A 38 -6.29 -7.34 -16.19
CA VAL A 38 -5.76 -8.55 -16.85
C VAL A 38 -6.01 -9.75 -15.94
N GLU A 39 -6.67 -10.76 -16.48
CA GLU A 39 -6.86 -12.04 -15.78
C GLU A 39 -5.54 -12.81 -15.67
N MET A 40 -5.23 -13.32 -14.47
CA MET A 40 -3.98 -14.04 -14.24
C MET A 40 -4.06 -15.55 -14.55
N GLY A 41 -5.25 -16.07 -14.85
CA GLY A 41 -5.49 -17.49 -15.16
C GLY A 41 -5.39 -18.43 -13.95
N HIS A 42 -5.35 -17.90 -12.74
CA HIS A 42 -5.42 -18.66 -11.49
C HIS A 42 -6.15 -17.88 -10.40
N GLY A 43 -6.52 -18.56 -9.31
CA GLY A 43 -7.14 -17.95 -8.14
C GLY A 43 -6.14 -17.54 -7.05
N GLY A 44 -6.67 -17.12 -5.91
CA GLY A 44 -5.87 -16.77 -4.72
C GLY A 44 -6.76 -16.37 -3.54
N ARG A 45 -6.27 -16.53 -2.31
CA ARG A 45 -6.99 -16.14 -1.07
C ARG A 45 -8.44 -16.64 -0.96
N GLY A 46 -8.69 -17.87 -1.40
CA GLY A 46 -10.03 -18.45 -1.36
C GLY A 46 -10.93 -18.06 -2.54
N PHE A 47 -10.40 -17.41 -3.57
CA PHE A 47 -11.11 -17.08 -4.82
C PHE A 47 -10.58 -17.92 -5.98
N LYS A 48 -11.45 -18.19 -6.96
CA LYS A 48 -11.11 -18.95 -8.18
C LYS A 48 -10.41 -18.10 -9.23
N GLU A 49 -10.65 -16.79 -9.22
CA GLU A 49 -10.12 -15.85 -10.21
C GLU A 49 -9.46 -14.64 -9.53
N ILE A 50 -8.39 -14.15 -10.15
CA ILE A 50 -7.72 -12.91 -9.78
C ILE A 50 -7.40 -12.09 -11.02
N TRP A 51 -7.75 -10.82 -10.96
CA TRP A 51 -7.53 -9.83 -12.00
C TRP A 51 -6.59 -8.76 -11.48
N HIS A 52 -5.61 -8.37 -12.29
CA HIS A 52 -4.57 -7.42 -11.93
C HIS A 52 -4.58 -6.22 -12.89
N SER A 53 -4.32 -5.04 -12.35
CA SER A 53 -3.94 -3.89 -13.16
C SER A 53 -2.58 -3.32 -12.72
N LEU A 54 -2.22 -2.12 -13.18
CA LEU A 54 -0.95 -1.50 -12.83
C LEU A 54 -0.80 -1.33 -11.32
N MET A 55 0.46 -1.24 -10.86
CA MET A 55 0.79 -1.06 -9.44
C MET A 55 0.24 -2.16 -8.51
N GLU A 56 0.00 -3.36 -9.05
CA GLU A 56 -0.49 -4.55 -8.33
C GLU A 56 -1.86 -4.35 -7.64
N PHE A 57 -2.67 -3.45 -8.18
CA PHE A 57 -4.09 -3.40 -7.85
C PHE A 57 -4.76 -4.72 -8.27
N LYS A 58 -5.61 -5.28 -7.41
CA LYS A 58 -6.25 -6.58 -7.65
C LYS A 58 -7.74 -6.58 -7.36
N ILE A 59 -8.45 -7.37 -8.16
CA ILE A 59 -9.82 -7.81 -7.88
C ILE A 59 -9.82 -9.33 -7.83
N TYR A 60 -10.38 -9.88 -6.76
CA TYR A 60 -10.60 -11.31 -6.57
C TYR A 60 -12.09 -11.61 -6.80
N LEU A 61 -12.36 -12.63 -7.60
CA LEU A 61 -13.71 -13.01 -8.03
C LEU A 61 -13.98 -14.49 -7.78
N ASN A 62 -15.25 -14.84 -7.65
CA ASN A 62 -15.74 -16.22 -7.55
C ASN A 62 -15.14 -16.98 -6.35
N PRO A 63 -15.65 -16.73 -5.12
CA PRO A 63 -15.19 -17.43 -3.92
C PRO A 63 -15.31 -18.95 -4.05
N VAL A 64 -14.39 -19.70 -3.43
CA VAL A 64 -14.32 -21.16 -3.53
C VAL A 64 -15.33 -21.87 -2.63
N GLN A 65 -15.59 -21.32 -1.43
CA GLN A 65 -16.29 -22.00 -0.34
C GLN A 65 -17.60 -21.32 0.08
N GLU A 66 -18.11 -20.36 -0.69
CA GLU A 66 -19.31 -19.62 -0.31
C GLU A 66 -20.42 -19.74 -1.33
N ASP A 67 -21.64 -19.97 -0.83
CA ASP A 67 -22.87 -19.95 -1.63
C ASP A 67 -23.29 -18.53 -2.01
N ARG A 68 -22.64 -17.51 -1.41
CA ARG A 68 -22.93 -16.10 -1.65
C ARG A 68 -21.95 -15.54 -2.67
N GLU A 69 -22.49 -14.77 -3.60
CA GLU A 69 -21.69 -14.04 -4.57
C GLU A 69 -21.10 -12.77 -3.95
N TYR A 70 -19.78 -12.61 -4.08
CA TYR A 70 -19.06 -11.41 -3.69
C TYR A 70 -17.72 -11.31 -4.43
N PHE A 71 -17.14 -10.12 -4.39
CA PHE A 71 -15.81 -9.85 -4.89
C PHE A 71 -15.01 -9.02 -3.89
N HIS A 72 -13.70 -9.06 -4.03
CA HIS A 72 -12.79 -8.40 -3.10
C HIS A 72 -11.74 -7.57 -3.84
N TYR A 73 -11.56 -6.36 -3.35
CA TYR A 73 -10.57 -5.39 -3.81
C TYR A 73 -9.35 -5.39 -2.92
N GLU A 74 -8.16 -5.36 -3.52
CA GLU A 74 -6.90 -5.11 -2.84
C GLU A 74 -6.13 -3.99 -3.54
N ILE A 75 -5.92 -2.90 -2.82
CA ILE A 75 -5.18 -1.72 -3.25
C ILE A 75 -3.90 -1.63 -2.40
N PRO A 76 -2.75 -2.09 -2.91
CA PRO A 76 -1.51 -2.05 -2.16
C PRO A 76 -0.98 -0.63 -2.03
N GLY A 77 -0.04 -0.40 -1.10
CA GLY A 77 0.42 0.95 -0.78
C GLY A 77 0.99 1.76 -1.93
N GLN A 78 1.66 1.10 -2.88
CA GLN A 78 2.12 1.74 -4.10
C GLN A 78 0.99 2.22 -5.03
N ALA A 79 -0.15 1.55 -5.03
CA ALA A 79 -1.34 1.99 -5.75
C ALA A 79 -2.05 3.09 -4.97
N CYS A 80 -2.19 2.96 -3.64
CA CYS A 80 -2.77 4.00 -2.79
C CYS A 80 -2.01 5.33 -2.88
N GLU A 81 -0.67 5.30 -2.99
CA GLU A 81 0.17 6.48 -3.19
C GLU A 81 -0.23 7.31 -4.44
N LEU A 82 -0.98 6.73 -5.38
CA LEU A 82 -1.45 7.38 -6.61
C LEU A 82 -2.91 7.78 -6.61
N ILE A 83 -3.68 7.34 -5.62
CA ILE A 83 -5.10 7.66 -5.51
C ILE A 83 -5.20 8.97 -4.72
N SER A 84 -5.81 10.00 -5.32
CA SER A 84 -6.09 11.22 -4.57
C SER A 84 -7.21 11.00 -3.56
N TRP A 85 -7.25 11.86 -2.55
CA TRP A 85 -8.27 11.82 -1.52
C TRP A 85 -9.70 11.88 -2.09
N ASP A 86 -9.90 12.67 -3.13
CA ASP A 86 -11.21 12.78 -3.81
C ASP A 86 -11.69 11.43 -4.35
N TYR A 87 -10.78 10.58 -4.85
CA TYR A 87 -11.13 9.24 -5.31
C TYR A 87 -11.45 8.30 -4.15
N PHE A 88 -10.72 8.38 -3.03
CA PHE A 88 -11.05 7.58 -1.84
C PHE A 88 -12.38 8.01 -1.23
N HIS A 89 -12.65 9.31 -1.17
CA HIS A 89 -13.95 9.84 -0.73
C HIS A 89 -15.07 9.43 -1.69
N ALA A 90 -14.87 9.56 -3.01
CA ALA A 90 -15.82 9.12 -4.03
C ALA A 90 -16.10 7.62 -3.93
N LEU A 91 -15.07 6.80 -3.65
CA LEU A 91 -15.22 5.38 -3.37
C LEU A 91 -16.10 5.16 -2.13
N GLY A 92 -15.81 5.84 -1.02
CA GLY A 92 -16.64 5.77 0.19
C GLY A 92 -18.10 6.09 -0.08
N VAL A 93 -18.37 7.23 -0.73
CA VAL A 93 -19.73 7.67 -1.11
C VAL A 93 -20.41 6.66 -2.03
N LEU A 94 -19.69 6.11 -3.02
CA LEU A 94 -20.24 5.11 -3.94
C LEU A 94 -20.63 3.84 -3.18
N LEU A 95 -19.76 3.35 -2.30
CA LEU A 95 -20.02 2.15 -1.48
C LEU A 95 -21.23 2.36 -0.58
N GLU A 96 -21.28 3.48 0.14
CA GLU A 96 -22.37 3.79 1.06
C GLU A 96 -23.71 3.99 0.34
N SER A 97 -23.69 4.60 -0.85
CA SER A 97 -24.93 4.90 -1.59
C SER A 97 -25.51 3.68 -2.32
N ASN A 98 -24.66 2.77 -2.81
CA ASN A 98 -25.09 1.69 -3.70
C ASN A 98 -25.04 0.30 -3.06
N TYR A 99 -24.22 0.13 -2.02
CA TYR A 99 -23.97 -1.18 -1.40
C TYR A 99 -24.12 -1.13 0.11
N LYS A 100 -24.94 -0.22 0.63
CA LYS A 100 -25.20 -0.11 2.07
C LYS A 100 -25.49 -1.48 2.68
N ASP A 101 -24.81 -1.80 3.79
CA ASP A 101 -24.86 -3.09 4.49
C ASP A 101 -24.37 -4.31 3.69
N ALA A 102 -23.86 -4.11 2.48
CA ALA A 102 -23.36 -5.13 1.57
C ALA A 102 -21.87 -4.95 1.21
N TYR A 103 -21.13 -4.09 1.93
CA TYR A 103 -19.68 -3.98 1.83
C TYR A 103 -19.01 -4.02 3.19
N ASN A 104 -17.76 -4.48 3.22
CA ASN A 104 -16.91 -4.45 4.40
C ASN A 104 -15.46 -4.11 4.01
N PHE A 105 -14.88 -3.10 4.63
CA PHE A 105 -13.43 -2.89 4.64
C PHE A 105 -12.79 -3.94 5.53
N THR A 106 -11.89 -4.72 4.94
CA THR A 106 -11.22 -5.86 5.59
C THR A 106 -9.80 -5.51 5.98
N ARG A 107 -9.20 -4.49 5.34
CA ARG A 107 -7.92 -3.93 5.74
C ARG A 107 -7.81 -2.46 5.36
N LEU A 108 -7.29 -1.66 6.28
CA LEU A 108 -6.88 -0.29 6.03
C LEU A 108 -5.54 -0.07 6.72
N ASP A 109 -4.54 0.34 5.95
CA ASP A 109 -3.27 0.83 6.49
C ASP A 109 -3.17 2.31 6.17
N PHE A 110 -2.72 3.12 7.12
CA PHE A 110 -2.31 4.50 6.87
C PHE A 110 -0.95 4.77 7.50
N ALA A 111 -0.26 5.74 6.92
CA ALA A 111 1.12 6.02 7.21
C ALA A 111 1.37 7.51 7.46
N PHE A 112 2.32 7.78 8.34
CA PHE A 112 2.83 9.09 8.68
C PHE A 112 4.34 9.10 8.43
N ASP A 113 4.78 10.03 7.60
CA ASP A 113 6.16 10.13 7.12
C ASP A 113 6.84 11.39 7.66
N ASN A 114 8.17 11.40 7.61
CA ASN A 114 9.01 12.52 8.08
C ASN A 114 8.81 12.84 9.56
N LEU A 115 8.68 11.80 10.39
CA LEU A 115 8.46 11.98 11.83
C LEU A 115 9.71 12.52 12.52
N GLY A 116 9.50 13.43 13.48
CA GLY A 116 10.57 14.07 14.28
C GLY A 116 11.24 13.15 15.31
N PHE A 117 10.87 11.87 15.34
CA PHE A 117 11.43 10.85 16.21
C PHE A 117 11.95 9.66 15.40
N THR A 118 12.69 8.78 16.06
CA THR A 118 13.31 7.58 15.47
C THR A 118 12.62 6.30 15.94
N PRO A 119 12.72 5.21 15.17
CA PRO A 119 12.29 3.89 15.64
C PRO A 119 12.94 3.49 16.98
N GLU A 120 14.21 3.83 17.17
CA GLU A 120 14.98 3.58 18.39
C GLU A 120 14.38 4.30 19.61
N GLN A 121 13.99 5.56 19.47
CA GLN A 121 13.27 6.28 20.53
C GLN A 121 11.95 5.58 20.87
N ALA A 122 11.18 5.18 19.85
CA ALA A 122 9.91 4.49 20.10
C ALA A 122 10.10 3.14 20.81
N GLU A 123 11.11 2.34 20.43
CA GLU A 123 11.47 1.11 21.14
C GLU A 123 11.78 1.39 22.61
N GLN A 124 12.62 2.39 22.88
CA GLN A 124 13.05 2.75 24.23
C GLN A 124 11.84 3.07 25.12
N GLU A 125 10.93 3.93 24.67
CA GLU A 125 9.75 4.30 25.46
C GLU A 125 8.78 3.11 25.67
N ILE A 126 8.67 2.19 24.69
CA ILE A 126 7.88 0.96 24.86
C ILE A 126 8.48 0.07 25.95
N ILE A 127 9.81 -0.08 25.96
CA ILE A 127 10.55 -0.87 26.97
C ILE A 127 10.43 -0.22 28.35
N GLU A 128 10.59 1.09 28.43
CA GLU A 128 10.56 1.87 29.67
C GLU A 128 9.15 2.05 30.24
N ASN A 129 8.12 1.52 29.58
CA ASN A 129 6.72 1.68 29.99
C ASN A 129 6.28 3.16 30.00
N ASN A 130 6.82 3.99 29.11
CA ASN A 130 6.43 5.38 28.98
C ASN A 130 5.35 5.58 27.91
N ILE A 131 4.39 4.64 27.87
CA ILE A 131 3.31 4.60 26.88
C ILE A 131 1.99 4.16 27.51
N ARG A 132 0.89 4.65 26.94
CA ARG A 132 -0.43 4.03 27.01
C ARG A 132 -0.62 3.16 25.78
N THR A 133 -1.02 1.90 25.94
CA THR A 133 -1.35 1.09 24.76
C THR A 133 -2.35 -0.02 25.06
N LEU A 134 -3.11 -0.41 24.04
CA LEU A 134 -3.95 -1.61 24.04
C LEU A 134 -3.20 -2.87 23.56
N GLY A 135 -2.01 -2.70 22.95
CA GLY A 135 -1.18 -3.83 22.53
C GLY A 135 -0.41 -4.44 23.70
N LYS A 136 -0.20 -5.76 23.67
CA LYS A 136 0.64 -6.43 24.66
C LYS A 136 2.13 -6.23 24.34
N ARG A 137 2.94 -5.92 25.35
CA ARG A 137 4.38 -5.66 25.16
C ARG A 137 5.17 -6.85 24.67
N GLU A 138 4.74 -8.06 25.03
CA GLU A 138 5.33 -9.30 24.52
C GLU A 138 5.28 -9.43 22.99
N ASN A 139 4.44 -8.62 22.32
CA ASN A 139 4.33 -8.55 20.87
C ASN A 139 5.25 -7.48 20.24
N LEU A 140 6.15 -6.88 21.01
CA LEU A 140 7.20 -6.00 20.48
C LEU A 140 8.21 -6.83 19.68
N VAL A 141 8.39 -6.49 18.42
CA VAL A 141 9.40 -7.12 17.54
C VAL A 141 10.29 -6.03 16.98
N VAL A 142 11.61 -6.25 17.05
CA VAL A 142 12.60 -5.27 16.57
C VAL A 142 13.50 -5.92 15.54
N HIS A 143 13.59 -5.31 14.37
CA HIS A 143 14.48 -5.72 13.29
C HIS A 143 15.54 -4.67 13.05
N LYS A 144 16.81 -5.07 13.16
CA LYS A 144 17.97 -4.20 12.94
C LYS A 144 18.78 -4.76 11.77
N SER A 145 19.14 -3.92 10.82
CA SER A 145 20.10 -4.28 9.77
C SER A 145 21.13 -3.16 9.62
N PRO A 146 22.20 -3.18 10.43
CA PRO A 146 23.20 -2.11 10.47
C PRO A 146 23.90 -1.85 9.13
N LEU A 147 23.98 -2.85 8.25
CA LEU A 147 24.55 -2.75 6.90
C LEU A 147 23.49 -2.66 5.79
N GLY A 148 22.20 -2.69 6.16
CA GLY A 148 21.10 -2.56 5.21
C GLY A 148 21.07 -1.16 4.62
N LYS A 149 20.91 -1.04 3.30
CA LYS A 149 20.75 0.26 2.66
C LYS A 149 19.31 0.73 2.76
N ARG A 150 19.12 1.98 3.14
CA ARG A 150 17.86 2.72 3.01
C ARG A 150 17.60 3.09 1.55
N ASP A 151 16.38 3.49 1.26
CA ASP A 151 15.98 3.88 -0.10
C ASP A 151 16.69 5.17 -0.57
N ASN A 152 17.08 6.05 0.37
CA ASN A 152 17.91 7.24 0.12
C ASN A 152 19.42 6.93 0.02
N GLY A 153 19.83 5.66 0.14
CA GLY A 153 21.23 5.23 0.04
C GLY A 153 22.02 5.23 1.35
N GLU A 154 21.49 5.79 2.44
CA GLU A 154 22.12 5.72 3.76
C GLU A 154 22.21 4.28 4.28
N ILE A 155 23.16 4.03 5.17
CA ILE A 155 23.41 2.71 5.75
C ILE A 155 22.73 2.61 7.13
N GLY A 156 22.12 1.47 7.38
CA GLY A 156 21.46 1.12 8.64
C GLY A 156 19.94 1.24 8.53
N THR A 157 19.23 0.13 8.71
CA THR A 157 17.77 0.13 8.83
C THR A 157 17.33 -0.38 10.19
N TYR A 158 16.27 0.24 10.71
CA TYR A 158 15.63 -0.08 11.96
C TYR A 158 14.13 -0.16 11.77
N THR A 159 13.51 -1.21 12.30
CA THR A 159 12.07 -1.39 12.31
C THR A 159 11.64 -1.86 13.70
N VAL A 160 10.71 -1.12 14.30
CA VAL A 160 9.95 -1.52 15.48
C VAL A 160 8.56 -1.91 15.03
N GLU A 161 8.13 -3.11 15.36
CA GLU A 161 6.77 -3.59 15.14
C GLU A 161 6.09 -3.83 16.48
N PHE A 162 4.84 -3.40 16.60
CA PHE A 162 4.07 -3.55 17.82
C PHE A 162 2.68 -4.10 17.51
N GLY A 163 2.39 -5.27 18.06
CA GLY A 163 1.18 -6.04 17.75
C GLY A 163 1.45 -7.21 16.81
N LEU A 164 0.65 -8.28 16.94
CA LEU A 164 0.79 -9.48 16.11
C LEU A 164 0.33 -9.20 14.68
N ARG A 165 0.86 -9.95 13.72
CA ARG A 165 0.47 -9.84 12.32
C ARG A 165 -1.00 -10.19 12.10
N GLU A 166 -1.58 -11.05 12.93
CA GLU A 166 -2.96 -11.51 12.86
C GLU A 166 -3.92 -10.65 13.69
N ALA A 167 -3.40 -9.65 14.42
CA ALA A 167 -4.22 -8.77 15.24
C ALA A 167 -5.08 -7.82 14.38
N ASP A 168 -6.13 -7.29 15.01
CA ASP A 168 -7.00 -6.25 14.45
C ASP A 168 -6.24 -4.95 14.17
N ARG A 169 -5.16 -4.69 14.92
CA ARG A 169 -4.30 -3.51 14.82
C ARG A 169 -2.84 -3.88 15.03
N ARG A 170 -1.97 -3.31 14.20
CA ARG A 170 -0.51 -3.45 14.29
C ARG A 170 0.16 -2.15 13.88
N ILE A 171 1.20 -1.77 14.60
CA ILE A 171 2.04 -0.61 14.28
C ILE A 171 3.39 -1.05 13.76
N ARG A 172 3.93 -0.30 12.80
CA ARG A 172 5.32 -0.39 12.35
C ARG A 172 5.94 1.00 12.35
N ILE A 173 7.08 1.16 13.01
CA ILE A 173 7.87 2.39 13.01
C ILE A 173 9.23 2.04 12.42
N TYR A 174 9.59 2.63 11.29
CA TYR A 174 10.82 2.23 10.58
C TYR A 174 11.45 3.37 9.79
N ASN A 175 12.75 3.24 9.49
CA ASN A 175 13.51 4.25 8.75
C ASN A 175 14.05 3.79 7.38
N LYS A 176 13.58 2.64 6.88
CA LYS A 176 14.01 2.07 5.59
C LYS A 176 13.88 3.04 4.40
N ARG A 177 12.90 3.96 4.43
CA ARG A 177 12.68 4.94 3.35
C ARG A 177 13.65 6.13 3.37
N GLY A 178 14.55 6.21 4.35
CA GLY A 178 15.44 7.36 4.56
C GLY A 178 14.96 8.31 5.66
N TYR A 179 13.65 8.40 5.84
CA TYR A 179 12.97 9.11 6.93
C TYR A 179 12.29 8.11 7.87
N THR A 180 11.96 8.54 9.10
CA THR A 180 11.10 7.74 10.00
C THR A 180 9.66 7.77 9.52
N ARG A 181 9.09 6.58 9.34
CA ARG A 181 7.69 6.34 9.02
C ARG A 181 7.02 5.58 10.16
N LEU A 182 5.81 5.98 10.53
CA LEU A 182 4.89 5.20 11.34
C LEU A 182 3.74 4.73 10.45
N GLU A 183 3.51 3.43 10.39
CA GLU A 183 2.33 2.83 9.77
C GLU A 183 1.48 2.16 10.83
N ILE A 184 0.17 2.32 10.70
CA ILE A 184 -0.80 1.52 11.44
C ILE A 184 -1.62 0.72 10.43
N GLU A 185 -1.56 -0.60 10.60
CA GLU A 185 -2.36 -1.58 9.88
C GLU A 185 -3.57 -1.92 10.74
N THR A 186 -4.75 -1.90 10.13
CA THR A 186 -6.02 -2.25 10.77
C THR A 186 -6.78 -3.25 9.93
N ARG A 187 -7.51 -4.17 10.57
CA ARG A 187 -8.23 -5.27 9.91
C ARG A 187 -9.67 -5.40 10.37
N ASP A 188 -10.47 -6.05 9.53
CA ASP A 188 -11.85 -6.46 9.80
C ASP A 188 -12.69 -5.31 10.40
N PHE A 189 -13.32 -5.53 11.55
CA PHE A 189 -14.16 -4.55 12.21
C PHE A 189 -13.47 -3.20 12.48
N ARG A 190 -12.16 -3.21 12.78
CA ARG A 190 -11.40 -1.96 12.97
C ARG A 190 -11.14 -1.25 11.66
N ALA A 191 -10.81 -1.99 10.59
CA ALA A 191 -10.69 -1.41 9.26
C ALA A 191 -12.02 -0.79 8.81
N GLN A 192 -13.15 -1.46 9.06
CA GLN A 192 -14.49 -0.94 8.74
C GLN A 192 -14.75 0.41 9.39
N ILE A 193 -14.61 0.52 10.72
CA ILE A 193 -14.89 1.76 11.45
C ILE A 193 -14.01 2.89 10.94
N ILE A 194 -12.70 2.65 10.87
CA ILE A 194 -11.75 3.71 10.54
C ILE A 194 -11.90 4.15 9.08
N ALA A 195 -12.11 3.20 8.17
CA ALA A 195 -12.32 3.52 6.77
C ALA A 195 -13.63 4.29 6.56
N GLN A 196 -14.71 3.96 7.28
CA GLN A 196 -15.94 4.75 7.23
C GLN A 196 -15.73 6.16 7.77
N ASP A 197 -15.08 6.32 8.93
CA ASP A 197 -14.80 7.64 9.50
C ASP A 197 -13.95 8.50 8.56
N LEU A 198 -12.97 7.92 7.87
CA LEU A 198 -12.12 8.64 6.94
C LEU A 198 -12.83 8.89 5.60
N LEU A 199 -13.22 7.84 4.89
CA LEU A 199 -13.69 7.95 3.50
C LEU A 199 -15.07 8.62 3.39
N LEU A 200 -15.84 8.69 4.48
CA LEU A 200 -17.13 9.40 4.52
C LEU A 200 -17.06 10.74 5.26
N ALA A 201 -15.86 11.18 5.69
CA ALA A 201 -15.71 12.51 6.27
C ALA A 201 -16.04 13.58 5.23
N GLU A 202 -16.89 14.54 5.60
CA GLU A 202 -17.29 15.68 4.75
C GLU A 202 -16.11 16.53 4.27
N ASP A 203 -15.00 16.51 5.01
CA ASP A 203 -13.81 17.31 4.74
C ASP A 203 -12.53 16.48 4.89
N VAL A 204 -11.81 16.34 3.78
CA VAL A 204 -10.52 15.66 3.69
C VAL A 204 -9.47 16.26 4.64
N SER A 205 -9.57 17.56 4.95
CA SER A 205 -8.64 18.22 5.88
C SER A 205 -8.68 17.61 7.28
N LYS A 206 -9.79 16.98 7.67
CA LYS A 206 -9.96 16.31 8.97
C LYS A 206 -9.33 14.93 9.03
N TRP A 207 -8.98 14.32 7.90
CA TRP A 207 -8.52 12.93 7.87
C TRP A 207 -7.29 12.69 8.75
N PHE A 208 -6.33 13.61 8.75
CA PHE A 208 -5.18 13.52 9.64
C PHE A 208 -5.62 13.46 11.11
N SER A 209 -6.48 14.38 11.56
CA SER A 209 -6.98 14.40 12.94
C SER A 209 -7.78 13.13 13.31
N ILE A 210 -8.59 12.61 12.39
CA ILE A 210 -9.34 11.36 12.57
C ILE A 210 -8.37 10.18 12.73
N SER A 211 -7.38 10.07 11.85
CA SER A 211 -6.34 9.03 11.91
C SER A 211 -5.50 9.12 13.18
N ILE A 212 -5.17 10.32 13.65
CA ILE A 212 -4.48 10.52 14.95
C ILE A 212 -5.37 10.07 16.11
N GLY A 213 -6.68 10.35 16.08
CA GLY A 213 -7.62 9.85 17.09
C GLY A 213 -7.57 8.33 17.22
N HIS A 214 -7.72 7.63 16.09
CA HIS A 214 -7.64 6.17 16.04
C HIS A 214 -6.27 5.60 16.43
N LEU A 215 -5.18 6.31 16.08
CA LEU A 215 -3.82 5.94 16.50
C LEU A 215 -3.67 6.06 18.02
N ARG A 216 -4.10 7.17 18.61
CA ARG A 216 -4.00 7.45 20.06
C ARG A 216 -4.84 6.51 20.91
N ASP A 217 -5.95 6.03 20.38
CA ASP A 217 -6.76 4.98 20.99
C ASP A 217 -6.03 3.64 21.10
N TYR A 218 -5.01 3.40 20.25
CA TYR A 218 -4.21 2.18 20.29
C TYR A 218 -2.85 2.37 20.99
N ILE A 219 -2.15 3.49 20.75
CA ILE A 219 -0.87 3.83 21.35
C ILE A 219 -0.76 5.34 21.61
N ASP A 220 -0.27 5.74 22.77
CA ASP A 220 -0.01 7.15 23.12
C ASP A 220 1.29 7.21 23.95
N PHE A 221 2.32 7.91 23.46
CA PHE A 221 3.59 8.06 24.18
C PHE A 221 3.56 9.30 25.07
N TYR A 222 4.15 9.23 26.26
CA TYR A 222 4.23 10.38 27.18
C TYR A 222 5.54 11.15 26.98
N THR A 223 5.80 11.56 25.73
CA THR A 223 7.03 12.24 25.32
C THR A 223 6.74 13.50 24.52
N ASP A 224 7.64 14.49 24.60
CA ASP A 224 7.48 15.76 23.89
C ASP A 224 7.43 15.59 22.37
N TRP A 225 8.26 14.70 21.81
CA TRP A 225 8.27 14.44 20.37
C TRP A 225 6.96 13.80 19.87
N TRP A 226 6.28 13.02 20.73
CA TRP A 226 4.99 12.47 20.39
C TRP A 226 3.90 13.53 20.45
N GLN A 227 3.93 14.39 21.48
CA GLN A 227 3.02 15.53 21.58
C GLN A 227 3.17 16.50 20.40
N GLU A 228 4.41 16.78 19.96
CA GLU A 228 4.68 17.55 18.74
C GLU A 228 4.08 16.88 17.50
N PHE A 229 4.25 15.57 17.36
CA PHE A 229 3.68 14.82 16.23
C PHE A 229 2.15 14.86 16.20
N ILE A 230 1.46 14.56 17.32
CA ILE A 230 0.00 14.47 17.35
C ILE A 230 -0.71 15.84 17.33
N SER A 231 -0.01 16.90 17.74
CA SER A 231 -0.52 18.28 17.68
C SER A 231 -0.19 19.00 16.37
N GLY A 232 0.73 18.45 15.57
CA GLY A 232 1.12 19.01 14.30
C GLY A 232 0.01 18.97 13.25
N GLU A 233 0.15 19.81 12.23
CA GLU A 233 -0.65 19.70 11.01
C GLU A 233 0.14 18.92 9.96
N ALA A 234 -0.38 17.79 9.49
CA ALA A 234 0.19 17.14 8.31
C ALA A 234 -0.32 17.78 7.02
N ARG A 235 0.50 17.72 5.97
CA ARG A 235 -0.05 17.84 4.61
C ARG A 235 -0.54 16.46 4.19
N ALA A 236 -1.81 16.39 3.80
CA ALA A 236 -2.38 15.23 3.13
C ALA A 236 -1.84 15.20 1.69
N TRP A 237 -0.68 14.60 1.46
CA TRP A 237 -0.15 14.41 0.10
C TRP A 237 -0.71 13.11 -0.46
N ALA A 238 -1.49 13.22 -1.53
CA ALA A 238 -1.47 12.20 -2.56
C ALA A 238 -0.52 12.74 -3.64
N THR A 239 0.67 12.16 -3.77
CA THR A 239 1.52 12.50 -4.92
C THR A 239 0.80 11.93 -6.13
N ILE A 240 0.11 12.78 -6.90
CA ILE A 240 -0.58 12.37 -8.12
C ILE A 240 0.51 12.08 -9.17
N GLY A 241 1.13 10.92 -9.06
CA GLY A 241 1.95 10.35 -10.11
C GLY A 241 1.08 9.56 -11.09
N ASP A 242 1.49 9.53 -12.36
CA ASP A 242 0.92 8.59 -13.31
C ASP A 242 1.41 7.16 -12.97
N ALA A 243 0.48 6.24 -12.74
CA ALA A 243 0.80 4.85 -12.45
C ALA A 243 1.63 4.20 -13.56
N LYS A 244 1.44 4.67 -14.80
CA LYS A 244 2.17 4.22 -15.99
C LYS A 244 3.62 4.62 -15.89
N GLU A 245 3.90 5.91 -15.67
CA GLU A 245 5.26 6.44 -15.52
C GLU A 245 6.00 5.78 -14.36
N LEU A 246 5.34 5.59 -13.23
CA LEU A 246 5.95 4.93 -12.06
C LEU A 246 6.19 3.44 -12.29
N THR A 247 5.27 2.74 -12.95
CA THR A 247 5.47 1.32 -13.32
C THR A 247 6.66 1.18 -14.27
N VAL A 248 6.77 2.05 -15.28
CA VAL A 248 7.92 2.09 -16.20
C VAL A 248 9.21 2.41 -15.46
N THR A 249 9.22 3.43 -14.62
CA THR A 249 10.40 3.84 -13.83
C THR A 249 10.89 2.71 -12.93
N ARG A 250 9.97 1.99 -12.28
CA ARG A 250 10.31 0.81 -11.46
C ARG A 250 10.88 -0.33 -12.30
N MET A 251 10.28 -0.61 -13.45
CA MET A 251 10.80 -1.61 -14.37
C MET A 251 12.21 -1.26 -14.85
N VAL A 252 12.47 0.00 -15.20
CA VAL A 252 13.79 0.50 -15.59
C VAL A 252 14.79 0.38 -14.45
N ASN A 253 14.44 0.81 -13.23
CA ASN A 253 15.31 0.70 -12.06
C ASN A 253 15.62 -0.76 -11.69
N TRP A 254 14.64 -1.66 -11.82
CA TRP A 254 14.85 -3.09 -11.61
C TRP A 254 15.78 -3.67 -12.68
N LEU A 255 15.56 -3.32 -13.95
CA LEU A 255 16.45 -3.72 -15.06
C LEU A 255 17.87 -3.25 -14.78
N ASP A 256 18.05 -1.97 -14.44
CA ASP A 256 19.34 -1.36 -14.15
C ASP A 256 20.08 -2.09 -13.01
N ARG A 257 19.38 -2.39 -11.92
CA ARG A 257 20.00 -3.01 -10.74
C ARG A 257 20.23 -4.52 -10.88
N GLN A 258 19.34 -5.24 -11.54
CA GLN A 258 19.30 -6.71 -11.51
C GLN A 258 19.74 -7.34 -12.84
N VAL A 259 19.46 -6.69 -13.97
CA VAL A 259 19.63 -7.27 -15.30
C VAL A 259 20.82 -6.66 -16.03
N MET A 260 21.02 -5.33 -15.96
CA MET A 260 22.06 -4.64 -16.72
C MET A 260 23.48 -5.12 -16.41
N PRO A 261 23.88 -5.46 -15.16
CA PRO A 261 25.21 -5.99 -14.89
C PRO A 261 25.48 -7.29 -15.64
N ALA A 262 24.52 -8.22 -15.63
CA ALA A 262 24.63 -9.49 -16.34
C ALA A 262 24.53 -9.32 -17.86
N LEU A 263 23.65 -8.41 -18.32
CA LEU A 263 23.50 -8.11 -19.75
C LEU A 263 24.76 -7.46 -20.33
N SER A 264 25.43 -6.58 -19.59
CA SER A 264 26.71 -5.97 -20.01
C SER A 264 27.77 -7.05 -20.26
N VAL A 265 27.94 -7.96 -19.31
CA VAL A 265 28.88 -9.10 -19.47
C VAL A 265 28.49 -9.98 -20.65
N ALA A 266 27.19 -10.22 -20.86
CA ALA A 266 26.72 -11.00 -22.00
C ALA A 266 27.01 -10.32 -23.35
N ILE A 267 26.89 -9.00 -23.44
CA ILE A 267 27.20 -8.23 -24.65
C ILE A 267 28.70 -8.31 -24.99
N ASP A 268 29.57 -8.32 -23.98
CA ASP A 268 31.03 -8.40 -24.21
C ASP A 268 31.51 -9.79 -24.64
N ILE A 269 30.79 -10.85 -24.26
CA ILE A 269 31.21 -12.25 -24.47
C ILE A 269 30.48 -12.88 -25.67
N LEU A 270 29.22 -12.51 -25.91
CA LEU A 270 28.38 -13.16 -26.91
C LEU A 270 28.37 -12.37 -28.23
N PRO A 271 28.24 -13.06 -29.37
CA PRO A 271 28.08 -12.39 -30.65
C PRO A 271 26.73 -11.66 -30.72
N PRO A 272 26.60 -10.56 -31.50
CA PRO A 272 25.38 -9.74 -31.56
C PRO A 272 24.09 -10.54 -31.85
N GLU A 273 24.17 -11.59 -32.68
CA GLU A 273 23.00 -12.41 -33.04
C GLU A 273 22.45 -13.19 -31.84
N ALA A 274 23.27 -13.51 -30.85
CA ALA A 274 22.83 -14.15 -29.62
C ALA A 274 22.03 -13.18 -28.74
N ILE A 275 22.45 -11.92 -28.65
CA ILE A 275 21.71 -10.86 -27.94
C ILE A 275 20.36 -10.62 -28.60
N ASP A 276 20.32 -10.54 -29.93
CA ASP A 276 19.06 -10.43 -30.68
C ASP A 276 18.11 -11.59 -30.42
N LYS A 277 18.63 -12.82 -30.34
CA LYS A 277 17.82 -14.00 -29.98
C LYS A 277 17.27 -13.89 -28.56
N LEU A 278 18.05 -13.39 -27.60
CA LEU A 278 17.57 -13.15 -26.23
C LEU A 278 16.44 -12.12 -26.21
N ILE A 279 16.59 -11.01 -26.93
CA ILE A 279 15.54 -9.98 -27.03
C ILE A 279 14.29 -10.54 -27.69
N LYS A 280 14.42 -11.26 -28.82
CA LYS A 280 13.29 -11.90 -29.51
C LYS A 280 12.56 -12.90 -28.60
N ARG A 281 13.30 -13.73 -27.87
CA ARG A 281 12.74 -14.67 -26.88
C ARG A 281 12.07 -13.93 -25.71
N GLY A 282 12.62 -12.81 -25.27
CA GLY A 282 11.99 -11.95 -24.26
C GLY A 282 10.65 -11.40 -24.76
N ARG A 283 10.61 -10.89 -25.99
CA ARG A 283 9.37 -10.42 -26.63
C ARG A 283 8.33 -11.53 -26.77
N SER A 284 8.73 -12.74 -27.15
CA SER A 284 7.81 -13.87 -27.29
C SER A 284 7.30 -14.43 -25.96
N ARG A 285 7.96 -14.10 -24.85
CA ARG A 285 7.56 -14.49 -23.48
C ARG A 285 6.88 -13.36 -22.72
N ARG A 286 6.64 -12.24 -23.39
CA ARG A 286 5.90 -11.13 -22.82
C ARG A 286 4.49 -11.60 -22.51
N GLY A 287 4.08 -11.48 -21.25
CA GLY A 287 2.71 -11.75 -20.83
C GLY A 287 1.84 -10.50 -20.91
N ALA A 288 0.53 -10.71 -20.79
CA ALA A 288 -0.50 -9.67 -20.92
C ALA A 288 -0.28 -8.43 -20.03
N LYS A 289 0.36 -8.58 -18.86
CA LYS A 289 0.78 -7.45 -18.00
C LYS A 289 1.61 -6.40 -18.76
N TYR A 290 2.56 -6.83 -19.58
CA TYR A 290 3.45 -5.92 -20.30
C TYR A 290 2.81 -5.38 -21.57
N ASP A 291 1.92 -6.15 -22.20
CA ASP A 291 1.15 -5.68 -23.35
C ASP A 291 0.22 -4.55 -22.92
N ASN A 292 -0.49 -4.74 -21.82
CA ASN A 292 -1.29 -3.71 -21.16
C ASN A 292 -0.48 -2.44 -20.85
N LEU A 293 0.75 -2.58 -20.31
CA LEU A 293 1.62 -1.42 -20.07
C LEU A 293 1.96 -0.67 -21.36
N LEU A 294 2.16 -1.38 -22.48
CA LEU A 294 2.50 -0.77 -23.76
C LEU A 294 1.30 -0.09 -24.44
N GLU A 295 0.15 -0.76 -24.45
CA GLU A 295 -1.12 -0.22 -24.94
C GLU A 295 -1.46 1.09 -24.20
N ASN A 296 -1.27 1.09 -22.88
CA ASN A 296 -1.51 2.26 -22.05
C ASN A 296 -0.53 3.42 -22.26
N MET A 297 0.62 3.18 -22.88
CA MET A 297 1.63 4.21 -23.19
C MET A 297 1.43 4.86 -24.57
N GLY A 298 0.38 4.49 -25.31
CA GLY A 298 0.03 5.11 -26.60
C GLY A 298 0.97 4.74 -27.75
N LYS A 299 1.50 3.50 -27.75
CA LYS A 299 2.25 2.92 -28.87
C LYS A 299 1.47 1.84 -29.59
#